data_AF-A0A7L2W9W3-F1
#
_entry.id   AF-A0A7L2W9W3-F1
#
_cell.length_a   1.000
_cell.length_b   1.000
_cell.length_c   1.000
_cell.angle_alpha   90.00
_cell.angle_beta   90.00
_cell.angle_gamma   90.00
#
_symmetry.space_group_name_H-M   'P 1'
#
loop_
_entity.id
_entity.type
_entity.pdbx_description
1 polymer ?
#
loop_
_entity_poly.entity_id
_entity_poly.type
_entity_poly.pdbx_seq_one_letter_code
_entity_poly.pdbx_strand_id
1 'polypeptide(L)'
;RLQKVLGLDSLDEVLDTKLVNSKHIVQNAYNVNKQGIVTLEDKSKELPHWILSAMKCLANWPSCSDLKQPTYSGFERDVFKTIVDYFGQMKEPILTFHFFDVFVSVLGLLQKHSKAVEALQISCLLLPPENRKRLQLLVRMMVRISFNKDLPPLSESVRTRNLMVQAFSRCILCSKDEMDLDELLAAKLVSFLMDNYQEILSVPSALKSSIEERIVHLQRVQIKYAGADTDATFPPPSFCHQISTDEFEYQRAAGSQEPLAALLEEIAMNKEISVKDKKKKLKQVNKNSSTVF
;
A
#
# COMPACT_ATOMS: atom_id res chain seq x y z
N ARG A 1 -9.48 10.73 -13.04
CA ARG A 1 -9.86 9.58 -13.90
C ARG A 1 -11.14 8.92 -13.42
N LEU A 2 -11.22 8.45 -12.15
CA LEU A 2 -12.43 7.84 -11.59
C LEU A 2 -13.70 8.69 -11.80
N GLN A 3 -13.64 9.99 -11.47
CA GLN A 3 -14.71 10.97 -11.73
C GLN A 3 -15.28 10.91 -13.15
N LYS A 4 -14.38 10.92 -14.15
CA LYS A 4 -14.75 10.87 -15.58
C LYS A 4 -15.40 9.54 -15.96
N VAL A 5 -14.95 8.44 -15.38
CA VAL A 5 -15.51 7.10 -15.68
C VAL A 5 -16.89 6.94 -15.05
N LEU A 6 -17.05 7.41 -13.81
CA LEU A 6 -18.33 7.45 -13.10
C LEU A 6 -19.32 8.44 -13.74
N GLY A 7 -18.82 9.44 -14.46
CA GLY A 7 -19.66 10.47 -15.07
C GLY A 7 -20.23 11.44 -14.04
N LEU A 8 -19.48 11.67 -12.95
CA LEU A 8 -19.86 12.58 -11.87
C LEU A 8 -19.20 13.95 -12.07
N ASP A 9 -19.91 15.01 -11.66
CA ASP A 9 -19.38 16.37 -11.69
C ASP A 9 -18.31 16.61 -10.62
N SER A 10 -18.45 15.96 -9.45
CA SER A 10 -17.41 15.88 -8.41
C SER A 10 -17.36 14.47 -7.79
N LEU A 11 -16.23 14.13 -7.16
CA LEU A 11 -16.09 12.91 -6.36
C LEU A 11 -16.51 13.10 -4.90
N ASP A 12 -16.72 14.34 -4.45
CA ASP A 12 -16.96 14.65 -3.02
C ASP A 12 -18.25 14.01 -2.48
N GLU A 13 -19.21 13.72 -3.35
CA GLU A 13 -20.47 13.06 -2.98
C GLU A 13 -20.33 11.56 -2.70
N VAL A 14 -19.27 10.92 -3.23
CA VAL A 14 -19.10 9.46 -3.19
C VAL A 14 -17.80 9.01 -2.55
N LEU A 15 -16.85 9.93 -2.35
CA LEU A 15 -15.51 9.64 -1.87
C LEU A 15 -14.98 10.82 -1.05
N ASP A 16 -14.72 10.60 0.23
CA ASP A 16 -13.91 11.52 1.01
C ASP A 16 -12.44 11.42 0.58
N THR A 17 -11.99 12.41 -0.19
CA THR A 17 -10.62 12.48 -0.70
C THR A 17 -9.56 12.52 0.40
N LYS A 18 -9.91 12.91 1.63
CA LYS A 18 -8.99 12.90 2.78
C LYS A 18 -8.67 11.49 3.27
N LEU A 19 -9.56 10.53 3.02
CA LEU A 19 -9.37 9.14 3.40
C LEU A 19 -8.56 8.34 2.36
N VAL A 20 -8.30 8.93 1.19
CA VAL A 20 -7.50 8.32 0.13
C VAL A 20 -6.02 8.41 0.48
N ASN A 21 -5.41 7.26 0.74
CA ASN A 21 -3.98 7.18 1.01
C ASN A 21 -3.18 6.87 -0.27
N SER A 22 -2.37 7.83 -0.72
CA SER A 22 -1.53 7.68 -1.91
C SER A 22 -0.53 6.53 -1.81
N LYS A 23 -0.04 6.20 -0.60
CA LYS A 23 0.87 5.05 -0.38
C LYS A 23 0.20 3.73 -0.72
N HIS A 24 -1.10 3.58 -0.40
CA HIS A 24 -1.86 2.38 -0.73
C HIS A 24 -1.95 2.19 -2.26
N ILE A 25 -2.21 3.28 -2.99
CA ILE A 25 -2.30 3.25 -4.46
C ILE A 25 -0.96 2.81 -5.07
N VAL A 26 0.15 3.40 -4.60
CA VAL A 26 1.50 3.05 -5.08
C VAL A 26 1.79 1.58 -4.81
N GLN A 27 1.55 1.10 -3.59
CA GLN A 27 1.78 -0.31 -3.24
C GLN A 27 0.90 -1.25 -4.07
N ASN A 28 -0.39 -0.94 -4.24
CA ASN A 28 -1.32 -1.73 -5.03
C ASN A 28 -0.94 -1.78 -6.52
N ALA A 29 -0.33 -0.71 -7.05
CA ALA A 29 0.06 -0.64 -8.45
C ALA A 29 1.41 -1.32 -8.72
N TYR A 30 2.41 -1.13 -7.86
CA TYR A 30 3.80 -1.51 -8.14
C TYR A 30 4.29 -2.72 -7.33
N ASN A 31 3.76 -2.97 -6.14
CA ASN A 31 4.20 -4.06 -5.27
C ASN A 31 3.29 -5.27 -5.48
N VAL A 32 3.40 -5.89 -6.65
CA VAL A 32 2.66 -7.10 -7.04
C VAL A 32 3.59 -8.25 -7.40
N ASN A 33 3.20 -9.47 -7.05
CA ASN A 33 3.95 -10.66 -7.44
C ASN A 33 3.73 -11.02 -8.92
N LYS A 34 4.40 -12.07 -9.41
CA LYS A 34 4.26 -12.56 -10.80
C LYS A 34 2.82 -12.93 -11.20
N GLN A 35 1.96 -13.23 -10.23
CA GLN A 35 0.55 -13.56 -10.44
C GLN A 35 -0.36 -12.32 -10.36
N GLY A 36 0.18 -11.12 -10.20
CA GLY A 36 -0.57 -9.87 -10.03
C GLY A 36 -1.20 -9.68 -8.64
N ILE A 37 -0.82 -10.49 -7.65
CA ILE A 37 -1.30 -10.36 -6.26
C ILE A 37 -0.45 -9.36 -5.50
N VAL A 38 -1.09 -8.47 -4.75
CA VAL A 38 -0.40 -7.49 -3.90
C VAL A 38 0.49 -8.18 -2.87
N THR A 39 1.72 -7.69 -2.74
CA THR A 39 2.66 -8.10 -1.69
C THR A 39 2.59 -7.11 -0.52
N LEU A 40 2.34 -7.63 0.68
CA LEU A 40 2.33 -6.82 1.91
C LEU A 40 3.73 -6.78 2.48
N GLU A 41 4.17 -5.61 2.92
CA GLU A 41 5.43 -5.42 3.63
C GLU A 41 5.34 -6.00 5.06
N ASP A 42 4.20 -5.76 5.70
CA ASP A 42 3.88 -6.30 7.02
C ASP A 42 3.15 -7.65 6.90
N LYS A 43 3.83 -8.71 7.31
CA LYS A 43 3.29 -10.08 7.31
C LYS A 43 2.15 -10.28 8.32
N SER A 44 2.06 -9.46 9.37
CA SER A 44 0.99 -9.58 10.38
C SER A 44 -0.39 -9.25 9.82
N LYS A 45 -0.45 -8.46 8.75
CA LYS A 45 -1.69 -8.10 8.05
C LYS A 45 -2.18 -9.16 7.07
N GLU A 46 -1.39 -10.20 6.81
CA GLU A 46 -1.78 -11.30 5.95
C GLU A 46 -2.92 -12.11 6.55
N LEU A 47 -3.62 -12.84 5.68
CA LEU A 47 -4.58 -13.84 6.13
C LEU A 47 -3.84 -14.94 6.93
N PRO A 48 -4.40 -15.42 8.05
CA PRO A 48 -3.81 -16.52 8.80
C PRO A 48 -3.44 -17.72 7.92
N HIS A 49 -2.36 -18.42 8.27
CA HIS A 49 -1.90 -19.56 7.45
C HIS A 49 -3.00 -20.62 7.26
N TRP A 50 -3.76 -20.93 8.32
CA TRP A 50 -4.83 -21.92 8.27
C TRP A 50 -5.93 -21.55 7.29
N ILE A 51 -6.30 -20.27 7.17
CA ILE A 51 -7.34 -19.84 6.22
C ILE A 51 -6.79 -19.91 4.78
N LEU A 52 -5.52 -19.55 4.57
CA LEU A 52 -4.88 -19.68 3.26
C LEU A 52 -4.80 -21.15 2.82
N SER A 53 -4.45 -22.07 3.73
CA SER A 53 -4.46 -23.51 3.45
C SER A 53 -5.87 -24.02 3.16
N ALA A 54 -6.89 -23.60 3.93
CA ALA A 54 -8.29 -23.97 3.68
C ALA A 54 -8.77 -23.51 2.29
N MET A 55 -8.52 -22.25 1.92
CA MET A 55 -8.86 -21.70 0.61
C MET A 55 -8.16 -22.45 -0.53
N LYS A 56 -6.86 -22.74 -0.37
CA LYS A 56 -6.09 -23.53 -1.35
C LYS A 56 -6.62 -24.95 -1.49
N CYS A 57 -7.05 -25.57 -0.38
CA CYS A 57 -7.56 -26.94 -0.35
C CYS A 57 -8.78 -27.09 -1.25
N LEU A 58 -9.76 -26.18 -1.14
CA LEU A 58 -10.95 -26.20 -2.00
C LEU A 58 -10.66 -25.76 -3.43
N ALA A 59 -9.84 -24.72 -3.61
CA ALA A 59 -9.55 -24.17 -4.95
C ALA A 59 -8.74 -25.12 -5.85
N ASN A 60 -8.02 -26.09 -5.26
CA ASN A 60 -7.21 -27.09 -5.95
C ASN A 60 -7.65 -28.53 -5.67
N TRP A 61 -8.87 -28.71 -5.16
CA TRP A 61 -9.42 -30.03 -4.88
C TRP A 61 -9.31 -30.97 -6.10
N PRO A 62 -8.97 -32.26 -5.91
CA PRO A 62 -8.71 -32.96 -4.64
C PRO A 62 -7.27 -32.83 -4.12
N SER A 63 -6.39 -32.18 -4.89
CA SER A 63 -4.96 -32.04 -4.60
C SER A 63 -4.70 -30.94 -3.57
N CYS A 64 -5.05 -31.22 -2.32
CA CYS A 64 -4.72 -30.35 -1.19
C CYS A 64 -3.23 -30.51 -0.88
N SER A 65 -2.43 -29.45 -1.04
CA SER A 65 -0.95 -29.52 -0.92
C SER A 65 -0.47 -30.04 0.43
N ASP A 66 -1.24 -29.79 1.48
CA ASP A 66 -0.86 -30.07 2.86
C ASP A 66 -1.52 -31.36 3.41
N LEU A 67 -2.57 -31.85 2.74
CA LEU A 67 -3.34 -33.04 3.13
C LEU A 67 -3.42 -33.99 1.94
N LYS A 68 -2.72 -35.12 2.01
CA LYS A 68 -2.56 -36.03 0.87
C LYS A 68 -3.90 -36.56 0.32
N GLN A 69 -4.99 -36.57 1.10
CA GLN A 69 -6.34 -36.92 0.67
C GLN A 69 -7.41 -36.29 1.59
N PRO A 70 -8.67 -36.13 1.11
CA PRO A 70 -9.82 -35.81 1.96
C PRO A 70 -9.95 -36.84 3.09
N THR A 71 -9.99 -36.37 4.34
CA THR A 71 -9.86 -37.26 5.51
C THR A 71 -11.17 -38.01 5.84
N TYR A 72 -12.33 -37.48 5.42
CA TYR A 72 -13.66 -38.07 5.66
C TYR A 72 -14.71 -37.47 4.70
N SER A 73 -15.90 -38.09 4.64
CA SER A 73 -17.03 -37.60 3.84
C SER A 73 -17.61 -36.30 4.42
N GLY A 74 -17.74 -35.25 3.59
CA GLY A 74 -18.22 -33.93 4.05
C GLY A 74 -17.10 -32.96 4.45
N PHE A 75 -15.84 -33.39 4.42
CA PHE A 75 -14.68 -32.56 4.74
C PHE A 75 -14.67 -31.25 3.93
N GLU A 76 -15.02 -31.29 2.64
CA GLU A 76 -15.11 -30.10 1.78
C GLU A 76 -16.12 -29.07 2.27
N ARG A 77 -17.26 -29.54 2.82
CA ARG A 77 -18.31 -28.67 3.37
C ARG A 77 -17.87 -28.03 4.67
N ASP A 78 -17.16 -28.75 5.52
CA ASP A 78 -16.63 -28.23 6.78
C ASP A 78 -15.51 -27.21 6.54
N VAL A 79 -14.62 -27.47 5.57
CA VAL A 79 -13.60 -26.49 5.14
C VAL A 79 -14.27 -25.25 4.55
N PHE A 80 -15.29 -25.43 3.71
CA PHE A 80 -16.03 -24.30 3.15
C PHE A 80 -16.70 -23.47 4.25
N LYS A 81 -17.41 -24.12 5.18
CA LYS A 81 -18.03 -23.47 6.33
C LYS A 81 -17.01 -22.69 7.16
N THR A 82 -15.84 -23.27 7.42
CA THR A 82 -14.75 -22.61 8.14
C THR A 82 -14.31 -21.31 7.45
N ILE A 83 -14.22 -21.31 6.12
CA ILE A 83 -13.87 -20.11 5.35
C ILE A 83 -14.98 -19.06 5.43
N VAL A 84 -16.24 -19.48 5.28
CA VAL A 84 -17.40 -18.58 5.38
C VAL A 84 -17.48 -17.96 6.77
N ASP A 85 -17.33 -18.75 7.83
CA ASP A 85 -17.38 -18.28 9.22
C ASP A 85 -16.25 -17.26 9.50
N TYR A 86 -15.04 -17.48 8.98
CA TYR A 86 -13.93 -16.51 9.09
C TYR A 86 -14.26 -15.16 8.45
N PHE A 87 -14.72 -15.15 7.19
CA PHE A 87 -15.03 -13.91 6.50
C PHE A 87 -16.32 -13.24 7.02
N GLY A 88 -17.25 -14.02 7.57
CA GLY A 88 -18.47 -13.52 8.20
C GLY A 88 -18.24 -12.82 9.54
N GLN A 89 -17.13 -13.12 10.23
CA GLN A 89 -16.75 -12.46 11.50
C GLN A 89 -16.01 -11.12 11.30
N MET A 90 -15.75 -10.72 10.06
CA MET A 90 -15.09 -9.46 9.75
C MET A 90 -15.98 -8.27 10.15
N LYS A 91 -15.41 -7.33 10.91
CA LYS A 91 -16.12 -6.12 11.38
C LYS A 91 -16.45 -5.12 10.27
N GLU A 92 -15.72 -5.20 9.16
CA GLU A 92 -15.83 -4.29 8.04
C GLU A 92 -15.77 -5.09 6.73
N PRO A 93 -16.55 -4.72 5.69
CA PRO A 93 -16.45 -5.34 4.38
C PRO A 93 -15.06 -5.15 3.78
N ILE A 94 -14.66 -6.08 2.91
CA ILE A 94 -13.37 -6.02 2.21
C ILE A 94 -13.24 -4.74 1.39
N LEU A 95 -14.34 -4.26 0.81
CA LEU A 95 -14.37 -3.00 0.06
C LEU A 95 -14.41 -1.74 0.95
N THR A 96 -14.41 -1.91 2.28
CA THR A 96 -14.48 -0.86 3.32
C THR A 96 -15.78 -0.07 3.31
N PHE A 97 -16.19 0.46 4.47
CA PHE A 97 -17.36 1.36 4.51
C PHE A 97 -17.05 2.70 3.84
N HIS A 98 -15.79 3.16 3.91
CA HIS A 98 -15.36 4.44 3.34
C HIS A 98 -15.47 4.54 1.82
N PHE A 99 -15.44 3.41 1.12
CA PHE A 99 -15.56 3.38 -0.34
C PHE A 99 -16.89 2.77 -0.79
N PHE A 100 -17.83 2.52 0.12
CA PHE A 100 -19.13 1.91 -0.19
C PHE A 100 -19.85 2.65 -1.32
N ASP A 101 -20.00 3.98 -1.20
CA ASP A 101 -20.70 4.82 -2.19
C ASP A 101 -20.01 4.82 -3.56
N VAL A 102 -18.68 4.69 -3.60
CA VAL A 102 -17.94 4.49 -4.85
C VAL A 102 -18.39 3.18 -5.52
N PHE A 103 -18.42 2.07 -4.79
CA PHE A 103 -18.80 0.78 -5.37
C PHE A 103 -20.30 0.72 -5.73
N VAL A 104 -21.16 1.41 -4.98
CA VAL A 104 -22.58 1.60 -5.34
C VAL A 104 -22.70 2.43 -6.62
N SER A 105 -21.91 3.48 -6.79
CA SER A 105 -21.88 4.26 -8.04
C SER A 105 -21.45 3.40 -9.24
N VAL A 106 -20.48 2.50 -9.03
CA VAL A 106 -20.04 1.55 -10.06
C VAL A 106 -21.12 0.54 -10.42
N LEU A 107 -21.99 0.15 -9.48
CA LEU A 107 -23.14 -0.74 -9.77
C LEU A 107 -24.06 -0.18 -10.85
N GLY A 108 -24.24 1.15 -10.89
CA GLY A 108 -25.00 1.85 -11.93
C GLY A 108 -24.37 1.73 -13.33
N LEU A 109 -23.08 1.38 -13.41
CA LEU A 109 -22.35 1.22 -14.66
C LEU A 109 -22.25 -0.23 -15.15
N LEU A 110 -22.74 -1.23 -14.41
CA LEU A 110 -22.55 -2.64 -14.79
C LEU A 110 -23.10 -3.01 -16.17
N GLN A 111 -24.08 -2.25 -16.69
CA GLN A 111 -24.59 -2.43 -18.06
C GLN A 111 -23.57 -1.99 -19.14
N LYS A 112 -22.63 -1.10 -18.78
CA LYS A 112 -21.56 -0.58 -19.63
C LYS A 112 -20.25 -1.29 -19.24
N HIS A 113 -20.10 -2.55 -19.68
CA HIS A 113 -19.01 -3.46 -19.28
C HIS A 113 -17.64 -2.79 -19.20
N SER A 114 -17.17 -2.15 -20.27
CA SER A 114 -15.86 -1.48 -20.30
C SER A 114 -15.70 -0.39 -19.23
N LYS A 115 -16.74 0.43 -19.01
CA LYS A 115 -16.70 1.48 -17.97
C LYS A 115 -16.74 0.89 -16.57
N ALA A 116 -17.53 -0.16 -16.35
CA ALA A 116 -17.59 -0.86 -15.08
C ALA A 116 -16.24 -1.50 -14.72
N VAL A 117 -15.60 -2.19 -15.66
CA VAL A 117 -14.26 -2.75 -15.46
C VAL A 117 -13.26 -1.66 -15.12
N GLU A 118 -13.20 -0.58 -15.89
CA GLU A 118 -12.27 0.53 -15.62
C GLU A 118 -12.53 1.18 -14.25
N ALA A 119 -13.79 1.40 -13.89
CA ALA A 119 -14.16 2.00 -12.60
C ALA A 119 -13.79 1.08 -11.43
N LEU A 120 -14.06 -0.23 -11.54
CA LEU A 120 -13.66 -1.20 -10.52
C LEU A 120 -12.15 -1.31 -10.40
N GLN A 121 -11.42 -1.34 -11.52
CA GLN A 121 -9.95 -1.36 -11.51
C GLN A 121 -9.39 -0.18 -10.71
N ILE A 122 -9.84 1.04 -11.00
CA ILE A 122 -9.38 2.24 -10.31
C ILE A 122 -9.79 2.22 -8.83
N SER A 123 -11.05 1.87 -8.54
CA SER A 123 -11.57 1.84 -7.16
C SER A 123 -10.86 0.79 -6.31
N CYS A 124 -10.55 -0.39 -6.87
CA CYS A 124 -9.79 -1.43 -6.18
C CYS A 124 -8.35 -1.01 -5.86
N LEU A 125 -7.75 -0.05 -6.59
CA LEU A 125 -6.42 0.47 -6.27
C LEU A 125 -6.44 1.43 -5.07
N LEU A 126 -7.60 2.02 -4.73
CA LEU A 126 -7.77 2.91 -3.58
C LEU A 126 -7.82 2.14 -2.24
N LEU A 127 -8.19 0.86 -2.30
CA LEU A 127 -8.32 0.00 -1.12
C LEU A 127 -7.01 -0.09 -0.32
N PRO A 128 -7.08 -0.27 1.01
CA PRO A 128 -5.92 -0.72 1.78
C PRO A 128 -5.29 -1.98 1.13
N PRO A 129 -3.96 -2.07 1.05
CA PRO A 129 -3.26 -3.19 0.39
C PRO A 129 -3.67 -4.55 0.94
N GLU A 130 -3.89 -4.66 2.26
CA GLU A 130 -4.41 -5.86 2.91
C GLU A 130 -5.80 -6.25 2.41
N ASN A 131 -6.69 -5.28 2.23
CA ASN A 131 -8.04 -5.50 1.73
C ASN A 131 -8.03 -5.90 0.26
N ARG A 132 -7.22 -5.22 -0.57
CA ARG A 132 -7.05 -5.60 -1.98
C ARG A 132 -6.50 -7.01 -2.12
N LYS A 133 -5.49 -7.38 -1.34
CA LYS A 133 -4.94 -8.75 -1.33
C LYS A 133 -6.01 -9.77 -0.92
N ARG A 134 -6.78 -9.50 0.14
CA ARG A 134 -7.88 -10.37 0.58
C ARG A 134 -8.92 -10.56 -0.51
N LEU A 135 -9.34 -9.46 -1.17
CA LEU A 135 -10.27 -9.49 -2.30
C LEU A 135 -9.74 -10.37 -3.44
N GLN A 136 -8.48 -10.16 -3.83
CA GLN A 136 -7.83 -10.91 -4.89
C GLN A 136 -7.80 -12.42 -4.61
N LEU A 137 -7.47 -12.81 -3.38
CA LEU A 137 -7.42 -14.21 -2.99
C LEU A 137 -8.81 -14.83 -2.91
N LEU A 138 -9.77 -14.10 -2.33
CA LEU A 138 -11.15 -14.56 -2.16
C LEU A 138 -11.84 -14.77 -3.51
N VAL A 139 -11.82 -13.77 -4.39
CA VAL A 139 -12.47 -13.86 -5.71
C VAL A 139 -11.84 -14.96 -6.55
N ARG A 140 -10.49 -15.10 -6.52
CA ARG A 140 -9.81 -16.20 -7.22
C ARG A 140 -10.26 -17.55 -6.69
N MET A 141 -10.35 -17.72 -5.36
CA MET A 141 -10.85 -18.95 -4.76
C MET A 141 -12.30 -19.23 -5.21
N MET A 142 -13.20 -18.25 -5.11
CA MET A 142 -14.60 -18.37 -5.52
C MET A 142 -14.74 -18.84 -6.98
N VAL A 143 -13.97 -18.22 -7.88
CA VAL A 143 -13.97 -18.58 -9.30
C VAL A 143 -13.41 -19.99 -9.50
N ARG A 144 -12.27 -20.32 -8.88
CA ARG A 144 -11.65 -21.65 -9.01
C ARG A 144 -12.58 -22.76 -8.52
N ILE A 145 -13.22 -22.57 -7.37
CA ILE A 145 -14.21 -23.50 -6.82
C ILE A 145 -15.41 -23.64 -7.76
N SER A 146 -15.93 -22.53 -8.29
CA SER A 146 -17.11 -22.53 -9.17
C SER A 146 -16.89 -23.29 -10.48
N PHE A 147 -15.65 -23.40 -10.95
CA PHE A 147 -15.28 -24.13 -12.16
C PHE A 147 -14.62 -25.49 -11.88
N ASN A 148 -14.43 -25.87 -10.61
CA ASN A 148 -13.83 -27.15 -10.26
C ASN A 148 -14.85 -28.28 -10.39
N LYS A 149 -14.68 -29.13 -11.40
CA LYS A 149 -15.57 -30.27 -11.66
C LYS A 149 -15.32 -31.46 -10.73
N ASP A 150 -14.13 -31.53 -10.12
CA ASP A 150 -13.73 -32.62 -9.23
C ASP A 150 -14.18 -32.38 -7.79
N LEU A 151 -14.59 -31.15 -7.46
CA LEU A 151 -15.09 -30.78 -6.13
C LEU A 151 -16.54 -31.28 -5.97
N PRO A 152 -16.84 -32.05 -4.90
CA PRO A 152 -18.21 -32.43 -4.57
C PRO A 152 -19.11 -31.21 -4.34
N PRO A 153 -20.44 -31.34 -4.56
CA PRO A 153 -21.38 -30.27 -4.25
C PRO A 153 -21.25 -29.82 -2.79
N LEU A 154 -20.99 -28.53 -2.58
CA LEU A 154 -20.90 -27.94 -1.24
C LEU A 154 -22.28 -27.72 -0.60
N SER A 155 -23.36 -27.81 -1.38
CA SER A 155 -24.75 -27.73 -0.96
C SER A 155 -25.59 -28.66 -1.83
N GLU A 156 -26.59 -29.30 -1.23
CA GLU A 156 -27.55 -30.18 -1.91
C GLU A 156 -28.58 -29.38 -2.75
N SER A 157 -28.86 -28.13 -2.35
CA SER A 157 -29.94 -27.32 -2.92
C SER A 157 -29.47 -26.17 -3.81
N VAL A 158 -28.23 -25.70 -3.62
CA VAL A 158 -27.71 -24.50 -4.28
C VAL A 158 -26.49 -24.85 -5.13
N ARG A 159 -26.49 -24.39 -6.40
CA ARG A 159 -25.32 -24.54 -7.28
C ARG A 159 -24.11 -23.84 -6.67
N THR A 160 -22.92 -24.46 -6.80
CA THR A 160 -21.65 -23.97 -6.23
C THR A 160 -21.40 -22.49 -6.51
N ARG A 161 -21.61 -22.03 -7.74
CA ARG A 161 -21.45 -20.61 -8.09
C ARG A 161 -22.38 -19.69 -7.29
N ASN A 162 -23.67 -20.02 -7.19
CA ASN A 162 -24.64 -19.22 -6.45
C ASN A 162 -24.31 -19.23 -4.95
N LEU A 163 -23.85 -20.38 -4.43
CA LEU A 163 -23.38 -20.51 -3.07
C LEU A 163 -22.17 -19.60 -2.79
N MET A 164 -21.21 -19.51 -3.72
CA MET A 164 -20.08 -18.57 -3.58
C MET A 164 -20.58 -17.12 -3.47
N VAL A 165 -21.49 -16.71 -4.35
CA VAL A 165 -22.04 -15.34 -4.33
C VAL A 165 -22.78 -15.10 -3.02
N GLN A 166 -23.71 -15.97 -2.62
CA GLN A 166 -24.48 -15.82 -1.38
C GLN A 166 -23.58 -15.77 -0.14
N ALA A 167 -22.59 -16.65 -0.06
CA ALA A 167 -21.74 -16.77 1.12
C ALA A 167 -20.79 -15.57 1.33
N PHE A 168 -20.34 -14.93 0.26
CA PHE A 168 -19.29 -13.89 0.33
C PHE A 168 -19.76 -12.49 -0.04
N SER A 169 -21.01 -12.29 -0.48
CA SER A 169 -21.48 -10.96 -0.88
C SER A 169 -21.38 -9.96 0.25
N ARG A 170 -21.89 -10.32 1.43
CA ARG A 170 -21.91 -9.44 2.60
C ARG A 170 -20.51 -9.08 3.12
N CYS A 171 -19.55 -10.00 3.06
CA CYS A 171 -18.18 -9.69 3.49
C CYS A 171 -17.40 -8.88 2.45
N ILE A 172 -17.80 -8.90 1.18
CA ILE A 172 -17.18 -8.09 0.13
C ILE A 172 -17.76 -6.67 0.16
N LEU A 173 -19.08 -6.53 0.17
CA LEU A 173 -19.79 -5.25 0.18
C LEU A 173 -20.99 -5.34 1.13
N CYS A 174 -21.07 -4.44 2.09
CA CYS A 174 -22.27 -4.16 2.87
C CYS A 174 -22.28 -2.70 3.30
N SER A 175 -23.48 -2.14 3.50
CA SER A 175 -23.63 -0.86 4.17
C SER A 175 -23.29 -0.99 5.64
N LYS A 176 -22.99 0.14 6.27
CA LYS A 176 -22.84 0.25 7.73
C LYS A 176 -24.20 0.10 8.44
N ASP A 177 -25.26 0.54 7.78
CA ASP A 177 -26.64 0.42 8.26
C ASP A 177 -27.25 -0.82 7.60
N GLU A 178 -27.70 -1.81 8.38
CA GLU A 178 -28.22 -3.06 7.83
C GLU A 178 -29.52 -2.82 7.04
N MET A 179 -29.45 -2.87 5.71
CA MET A 179 -30.61 -2.76 4.82
C MET A 179 -30.70 -3.97 3.87
N ASP A 180 -31.91 -4.54 3.70
CA ASP A 180 -32.12 -5.73 2.86
C ASP A 180 -31.77 -5.50 1.37
N LEU A 181 -31.86 -4.26 0.88
CA LEU A 181 -31.53 -3.91 -0.50
C LEU A 181 -30.03 -4.11 -0.82
N ASP A 182 -29.17 -4.04 0.21
CA ASP A 182 -27.72 -4.13 0.05
C ASP A 182 -27.28 -5.53 -0.37
N GLU A 183 -28.01 -6.57 0.02
CA GLU A 183 -27.63 -7.95 -0.28
C GLU A 183 -27.76 -8.27 -1.78
N LEU A 184 -28.83 -7.80 -2.42
CA LEU A 184 -29.03 -7.95 -3.86
C LEU A 184 -28.00 -7.15 -4.67
N LEU A 185 -27.69 -5.93 -4.23
CA LEU A 185 -26.68 -5.07 -4.84
C LEU A 185 -25.28 -5.69 -4.71
N ALA A 186 -24.92 -6.17 -3.53
CA ALA A 186 -23.67 -6.88 -3.27
C ALA A 186 -23.57 -8.14 -4.13
N ALA A 187 -24.61 -8.96 -4.19
CA ALA A 187 -24.63 -10.17 -5.01
C ALA A 187 -24.43 -9.88 -6.50
N LYS A 188 -25.02 -8.79 -7.01
CA LYS A 188 -24.83 -8.35 -8.40
C LYS A 188 -23.39 -7.90 -8.65
N LEU A 189 -22.81 -7.10 -7.75
CA LEU A 189 -21.41 -6.67 -7.84
C LEU A 189 -20.47 -7.87 -7.82
N VAL A 190 -20.66 -8.78 -6.87
CA VAL A 190 -19.80 -9.96 -6.66
C VAL A 190 -19.88 -10.90 -7.85
N SER A 191 -21.08 -11.11 -8.41
CA SER A 191 -21.23 -11.89 -9.64
C SER A 191 -20.43 -11.28 -10.80
N PHE A 192 -20.55 -9.97 -11.02
CA PHE A 192 -19.79 -9.27 -12.06
C PHE A 192 -18.27 -9.33 -11.80
N LEU A 193 -17.87 -9.21 -10.53
CA LEU A 193 -16.48 -9.29 -10.11
C LEU A 193 -15.90 -10.69 -10.38
N MET A 194 -16.65 -11.76 -10.09
CA MET A 194 -16.24 -13.13 -10.40
C MET A 194 -16.05 -13.35 -11.91
N ASP A 195 -16.93 -12.78 -12.72
CA ASP A 195 -16.90 -12.99 -14.18
C ASP A 195 -15.73 -12.25 -14.85
N ASN A 196 -15.28 -11.14 -14.25
CA ASN A 196 -14.28 -10.24 -14.85
C ASN A 196 -13.05 -10.04 -13.96
N TYR A 197 -12.80 -10.94 -13.00
CA TYR A 197 -11.79 -10.74 -11.94
C TYR A 197 -10.36 -10.52 -12.48
N GLN A 198 -10.02 -11.15 -13.61
CA GLN A 198 -8.68 -11.04 -14.21
C GLN A 198 -8.41 -9.62 -14.68
N GLU A 199 -9.36 -9.00 -15.38
CA GLU A 199 -9.26 -7.61 -15.77
C GLU A 199 -9.40 -6.70 -14.56
N ILE A 200 -10.46 -6.84 -13.76
CA ILE A 200 -10.78 -5.93 -12.65
C ILE A 200 -9.65 -5.83 -11.62
N LEU A 201 -9.05 -6.97 -11.26
CA LEU A 201 -8.05 -7.03 -10.18
C LEU A 201 -6.61 -6.95 -10.69
N SER A 202 -6.42 -6.80 -12.00
CA SER A 202 -5.13 -6.43 -12.59
C SER A 202 -4.84 -4.94 -12.40
N VAL A 203 -3.58 -4.54 -12.58
CA VAL A 203 -3.21 -3.12 -12.56
C VAL A 203 -3.30 -2.59 -14.00
N PRO A 204 -4.12 -1.55 -14.29
CA PRO A 204 -4.27 -1.04 -15.65
C PRO A 204 -2.95 -0.48 -16.18
N SER A 205 -2.43 -1.06 -17.27
CA SER A 205 -1.18 -0.62 -17.91
C SER A 205 -1.28 0.84 -18.39
N ALA A 206 -2.41 1.22 -18.99
CA ALA A 206 -2.68 2.60 -19.40
C ALA A 206 -2.63 3.59 -18.22
N LEU A 207 -3.01 3.17 -17.01
CA LEU A 207 -2.88 4.01 -15.82
C LEU A 207 -1.41 4.15 -15.42
N LYS A 208 -0.64 3.06 -15.43
CA LYS A 208 0.81 3.11 -15.15
C LYS A 208 1.55 4.01 -16.12
N SER A 209 1.34 3.84 -17.43
CA SER A 209 2.00 4.66 -18.46
C SER A 209 1.66 6.13 -18.29
N SER A 210 0.38 6.47 -18.04
CA SER A 210 -0.01 7.87 -17.79
C SER A 210 0.61 8.47 -16.52
N ILE A 211 0.80 7.67 -15.46
CA ILE A 211 1.49 8.10 -14.25
C ILE A 211 2.98 8.31 -14.52
N GLU A 212 3.62 7.37 -15.21
CA GLU A 212 5.04 7.43 -15.57
C GLU A 212 5.35 8.63 -16.46
N GLU A 213 4.54 8.87 -17.50
CA GLU A 213 4.64 10.06 -18.36
C GLU A 213 4.51 11.35 -17.56
N ARG A 214 3.55 11.40 -16.61
CA ARG A 214 3.36 12.58 -15.75
C ARG A 214 4.53 12.80 -14.82
N ILE A 215 5.12 11.74 -14.26
CA ILE A 215 6.33 11.82 -13.43
C ILE A 215 7.50 12.34 -14.26
N VAL A 216 7.72 11.79 -15.46
CA VAL A 216 8.76 12.26 -16.39
C VAL A 216 8.55 13.73 -16.75
N HIS A 217 7.32 14.15 -17.01
CA HIS A 217 7.00 15.55 -17.28
C HIS A 217 7.33 16.45 -16.08
N LEU A 218 6.93 16.08 -14.86
CA LEU A 218 7.25 16.84 -13.65
C LEU A 218 8.75 16.92 -13.40
N GLN A 219 9.49 15.82 -13.61
CA GLN A 219 10.95 15.80 -13.51
C GLN A 219 11.61 16.71 -14.55
N ARG A 220 11.12 16.72 -15.80
CA ARG A 220 11.60 17.64 -16.85
C ARG A 220 11.32 19.10 -16.55
N VAL A 221 10.17 19.41 -15.93
CA VAL A 221 9.85 20.78 -15.49
C VAL A 221 10.73 21.23 -14.33
N GLN A 222 11.16 20.31 -13.45
CA GLN A 222 12.14 20.58 -12.39
C GLN A 222 13.57 20.71 -12.93
N ILE A 223 13.90 20.04 -14.03
CA ILE A 223 15.14 20.28 -14.81
C ILE A 223 14.92 21.47 -15.75
N LYS A 224 14.50 22.62 -15.20
CA LYS A 224 14.75 23.90 -15.85
C LYS A 224 16.13 24.35 -15.37
N TYR A 225 16.98 24.68 -16.34
CA TYR A 225 18.36 25.12 -16.18
C TYR A 225 18.56 26.02 -14.95
N ALA A 226 19.63 25.77 -14.18
CA ALA A 226 20.16 26.73 -13.23
C ALA A 226 20.45 28.05 -13.98
N GLY A 227 19.51 28.99 -13.94
CA GLY A 227 19.59 30.23 -14.72
C GLY A 227 18.26 30.85 -15.15
N ALA A 228 17.10 30.26 -14.86
CA ALA A 228 15.81 30.91 -15.11
C ALA A 228 14.91 30.87 -13.87
N ASP A 229 14.53 32.07 -13.44
CA ASP A 229 13.54 32.43 -12.41
C ASP A 229 14.01 32.32 -10.94
N THR A 230 14.47 33.46 -10.43
CA THR A 230 14.53 33.79 -9.01
C THR A 230 13.11 33.84 -8.43
N ASP A 231 12.57 32.71 -8.00
CA ASP A 231 11.40 32.69 -7.12
C ASP A 231 11.77 32.12 -5.74
N ALA A 232 11.64 32.99 -4.74
CA ALA A 232 12.38 32.96 -3.49
C ALA A 232 11.68 32.15 -2.39
N THR A 233 11.48 30.84 -2.57
CA THR A 233 10.80 30.01 -1.54
C THR A 233 11.54 28.75 -1.08
N PHE A 234 12.69 28.40 -1.65
CA PHE A 234 13.45 27.25 -1.16
C PHE A 234 14.93 27.59 -0.91
N PRO A 235 15.52 27.18 0.23
CA PRO A 235 16.95 27.34 0.45
C PRO A 235 17.70 26.54 -0.62
N PRO A 236 18.68 27.17 -1.31
CA PRO A 236 19.42 26.51 -2.37
C PRO A 236 20.15 25.27 -1.82
N PRO A 237 20.34 24.22 -2.64
CA PRO A 237 21.16 23.09 -2.24
C PRO A 237 22.55 23.60 -1.86
N SER A 238 23.01 23.26 -0.66
CA SER A 238 24.35 23.58 -0.16
C SER A 238 25.38 22.81 -0.96
N PHE A 239 25.76 23.38 -2.10
CA PHE A 239 26.91 22.94 -2.86
C PHE A 239 28.16 23.29 -2.06
N CYS A 240 29.00 22.30 -1.77
CA CYS A 240 30.30 22.55 -1.15
C CYS A 240 31.12 23.36 -2.14
N HIS A 241 31.27 24.67 -1.91
CA HIS A 241 32.08 25.52 -2.76
C HIS A 241 33.54 25.09 -2.62
N GLN A 242 34.21 24.84 -3.74
CA GLN A 242 35.62 24.50 -3.74
C GLN A 242 36.39 25.79 -3.43
N ILE A 243 36.93 25.90 -2.22
CA ILE A 243 37.79 27.02 -1.82
C ILE A 243 39.05 27.02 -2.67
N SER A 244 39.51 28.22 -3.07
CA SER A 244 40.77 28.35 -3.78
C SER A 244 41.95 28.01 -2.87
N THR A 245 43.08 27.65 -3.45
CA THR A 245 44.31 27.36 -2.70
C THR A 245 44.74 28.54 -1.82
N ASP A 246 44.56 29.77 -2.32
CA ASP A 246 44.90 31.00 -1.60
C ASP A 246 43.95 31.24 -0.42
N GLU A 247 42.65 30.96 -0.61
CA GLU A 247 41.65 31.05 0.46
C GLU A 247 41.86 29.98 1.53
N PHE A 248 42.28 28.77 1.13
CA PHE A 248 42.69 27.71 2.06
C PHE A 248 43.93 28.12 2.88
N GLU A 249 44.96 28.68 2.26
CA GLU A 249 46.15 29.16 2.97
C GLU A 249 45.84 30.32 3.91
N TYR A 250 44.96 31.25 3.50
CA TYR A 250 44.48 32.33 4.36
C TYR A 250 43.68 31.80 5.56
N GLN A 251 42.73 30.90 5.33
CA GLN A 251 41.95 30.27 6.41
C GLN A 251 42.83 29.39 7.32
N ARG A 252 43.88 28.76 6.80
CA ARG A 252 44.87 28.02 7.59
C ARG A 252 45.68 28.94 8.50
N ALA A 253 46.09 30.11 7.98
CA ALA A 253 46.84 31.10 8.73
C ALA A 253 45.98 31.82 9.77
N ALA A 254 44.72 32.13 9.45
CA ALA A 254 43.81 32.88 10.30
C ALA A 254 42.96 32.01 11.27
N GLY A 255 42.59 30.80 10.85
CA GLY A 255 41.46 30.05 11.41
C GLY A 255 41.72 29.17 12.62
N SER A 256 42.91 29.21 13.23
CA SER A 256 43.23 28.33 14.37
C SER A 256 43.81 29.01 15.60
N GLN A 257 44.29 30.25 15.51
CA GLN A 257 44.99 30.90 16.63
C GLN A 257 44.03 31.55 17.63
N GLU A 258 43.06 32.34 17.17
CA GLU A 258 42.13 33.08 18.04
C GLU A 258 41.18 32.19 18.85
N PRO A 259 40.51 31.17 18.27
CA PRO A 259 39.62 30.30 19.03
C PRO A 259 40.37 29.45 20.06
N LEU A 260 41.61 29.02 19.74
CA LEU A 260 42.45 28.27 20.68
C LEU A 260 42.94 29.15 21.84
N ALA A 261 43.32 30.40 21.57
CA ALA A 261 43.72 31.35 22.61
C ALA A 261 42.57 31.61 23.58
N ALA A 262 41.36 31.84 23.08
CA ALA A 262 40.16 32.03 23.90
C ALA A 262 39.85 30.79 24.78
N LEU A 263 39.97 29.59 24.22
CA LEU A 263 39.77 28.33 24.94
C LEU A 263 40.80 28.11 26.06
N LEU A 264 42.06 28.48 25.81
CA LEU A 264 43.13 28.41 26.82
C LEU A 264 42.91 29.41 27.96
N GLU A 265 42.45 30.61 27.64
CA GLU A 265 42.14 31.66 28.61
C GLU A 265 40.92 31.27 29.48
N GLU A 266 39.89 30.68 28.89
CA GLU A 266 38.73 30.15 29.61
C GLU A 266 39.12 29.03 30.59
N ILE A 267 39.99 28.10 30.17
CA ILE A 267 40.51 27.04 31.06
C ILE A 267 41.36 27.63 32.20
N ALA A 268 42.12 28.68 31.94
CA ALA A 268 42.93 29.34 32.95
C ALA A 268 42.08 30.07 34.00
N MET A 269 41.05 30.81 33.56
CA MET A 269 40.18 31.63 34.41
C MET A 269 39.12 30.83 35.19
N ASN A 270 38.82 29.60 34.79
CA ASN A 270 37.82 28.77 35.46
C ASN A 270 38.22 28.44 36.92
N LYS A 271 37.47 28.94 37.91
CA LYS A 271 37.77 28.75 39.35
C LYS A 271 37.21 27.46 39.95
N GLU A 272 36.37 26.72 39.22
CA GLU A 272 35.70 25.51 39.70
C GLU A 272 36.55 24.24 39.51
N ILE A 273 37.58 24.30 38.67
CA ILE A 273 38.46 23.17 38.38
C ILE A 273 39.73 23.19 39.23
N SER A 274 40.05 22.05 39.82
CA SER A 274 41.28 21.82 40.60
C SER A 274 42.54 22.09 39.76
N VAL A 275 43.59 22.60 40.40
CA VAL A 275 44.91 22.89 39.79
C VAL A 275 45.48 21.66 39.07
N LYS A 276 45.17 20.45 39.56
CA LYS A 276 45.62 19.18 38.97
C LYS A 276 44.92 18.89 37.64
N ASP A 277 43.64 19.23 37.52
CA ASP A 277 42.85 19.00 36.31
C ASP A 277 43.04 20.10 35.26
N LYS A 278 43.28 21.35 35.68
CA LYS A 278 43.78 22.42 34.79
C LYS A 278 45.03 21.97 34.04
N LYS A 279 46.02 21.44 34.77
CA LYS A 279 47.29 20.99 34.20
C LYS A 279 47.14 19.80 33.24
N LYS A 280 46.15 18.92 33.45
CA LYS A 280 45.82 17.83 32.51
C LYS A 280 45.17 18.36 31.24
N LYS A 281 44.17 19.24 31.35
CA LYS A 281 43.48 19.83 30.19
C LYS A 281 44.42 20.66 29.32
N LEU A 282 45.29 21.48 29.93
CA LEU A 282 46.34 22.23 29.22
C LEU A 282 47.31 21.31 28.44
N LYS A 283 47.72 20.19 29.04
CA LYS A 283 48.56 19.19 28.35
C LYS A 283 47.84 18.53 27.18
N GLN A 284 46.52 18.33 27.29
CA GLN A 284 45.72 17.70 26.25
C GLN A 284 45.47 18.63 25.06
N VAL A 285 45.25 19.93 25.31
CA VAL A 285 45.16 20.95 24.25
C VAL A 285 46.47 21.05 23.49
N ASN A 286 47.62 21.17 24.19
CA ASN A 286 48.93 21.21 23.53
C ASN A 286 49.24 19.95 22.72
N LYS A 287 48.88 18.76 23.22
CA LYS A 287 49.10 17.49 22.51
C LYS A 287 48.28 17.43 21.21
N ASN A 288 47.03 17.88 21.26
CA ASN A 288 46.15 17.86 20.10
C ASN A 288 46.55 18.92 19.07
N SER A 289 47.01 20.11 19.50
CA SER A 289 47.53 21.15 18.60
C SER A 289 48.80 20.71 17.86
N SER A 290 49.67 19.87 18.45
CA SER A 290 50.84 19.31 17.76
C SER A 290 50.51 18.18 16.77
N THR A 291 49.26 17.70 16.72
CA THR A 291 48.84 16.59 15.86
C THR A 291 48.05 17.06 14.62
N VAL A 292 47.81 18.38 14.49
CA VAL A 292 46.97 18.97 13.42
C VAL A 292 47.76 19.95 12.51
N PHE A 293 49.09 19.99 12.64
CA PHE A 293 49.96 20.75 11.73
C PHE A 293 50.93 19.84 10.98
#